data_AF-A0A5B7AT58-F1
#
_entry.id   AF-A0A5B7AT58-F1
#
_cell.length_a   1.000
_cell.length_b   1.000
_cell.length_c   1.000
_cell.angle_alpha   90.00
_cell.angle_beta   90.00
_cell.angle_gamma   90.00
#
_symmetry.space_group_name_H-M   'P 1'
#
loop_
_entity.id
_entity.type
_entity.pdbx_description
1 polymer ?
#
loop_
_entity_poly.entity_id
_entity_poly.type
_entity_poly.pdbx_seq_one_letter_code
_entity_poly.pdbx_strand_id
1 'polypeptide(L)'
;MEPRDTRYLVLDDGRKLCLECLDSAIMDTHECQPLYLEIQEFYEGLNMKVEQQIPLLLVERQALNEAMEGEKNGHHHLPETRGLCLSEEQTISTILRRPRIGAGNRIIDMFTEPYRLIRRCEVTAILILFGLPRLLTGSILAHEMMHAWLRLAGYPNLSPDVEEGICQVLAHMWLESEIVAGSGSGSGGNVASTSSTSSSSGSTSSKKGKRSEFEKKLGEFFTNQIESDTSAAYGDGFRAGNQAVIKYGLRTTLDHIRLTGTFPC
;
A
#
# COMPACT_ATOMS: atom_id res chain seq x y z
N MET A 1 -17.19 4.11 14.07
CA MET A 1 -18.60 3.97 13.63
C MET A 1 -19.14 2.72 14.29
N GLU A 2 -20.18 2.83 15.13
CA GLU A 2 -20.79 1.65 15.78
C GLU A 2 -22.17 1.37 15.15
N PRO A 3 -22.46 0.12 14.78
CA PRO A 3 -23.77 -0.23 14.23
C PRO A 3 -24.82 -0.17 15.33
N ARG A 4 -25.85 0.66 15.13
CA ARG A 4 -27.02 0.70 16.01
C ARG A 4 -28.07 -0.27 15.45
N ASP A 5 -28.57 -1.17 16.29
CA ASP A 5 -29.70 -2.09 16.01
C ASP A 5 -29.55 -3.05 14.80
N THR A 6 -28.33 -3.49 14.47
CA THR A 6 -28.06 -4.35 13.32
C THR A 6 -27.69 -5.79 13.72
N ARG A 7 -28.16 -6.78 12.93
CA ARG A 7 -27.66 -8.16 13.00
C ARG A 7 -26.24 -8.20 12.44
N TYR A 8 -25.38 -9.00 13.05
CA TYR A 8 -23.99 -9.19 12.62
C TYR A 8 -23.82 -10.58 12.01
N LEU A 9 -23.00 -10.66 10.97
CA LEU A 9 -22.41 -11.92 10.53
C LEU A 9 -21.09 -12.11 11.27
N VAL A 10 -20.88 -13.29 11.87
CA VAL A 10 -19.63 -13.64 12.53
C VAL A 10 -18.80 -14.46 11.56
N LEU A 11 -17.57 -14.02 11.30
CA LEU A 11 -16.59 -14.78 10.51
C LEU A 11 -15.90 -15.83 11.37
N ASP A 12 -15.27 -16.81 10.73
CA ASP A 12 -14.60 -17.92 11.43
C ASP A 12 -13.46 -17.46 12.35
N ASP A 13 -12.87 -16.29 12.09
CA ASP A 13 -11.85 -15.66 12.93
C ASP A 13 -12.41 -14.78 14.07
N GLY A 14 -13.73 -14.82 14.29
CA GLY A 14 -14.43 -14.10 15.36
C GLY A 14 -14.75 -12.64 15.05
N ARG A 15 -14.34 -12.09 13.90
CA ARG A 15 -14.75 -10.74 13.48
C ARG A 15 -16.25 -10.68 13.22
N LYS A 16 -16.83 -9.51 13.47
CA LYS A 16 -18.25 -9.24 13.27
C LYS A 16 -18.42 -8.22 12.14
N LEU A 17 -19.09 -8.62 11.07
CA LEU A 17 -19.50 -7.73 9.99
C LEU A 17 -20.94 -7.30 10.20
N CYS A 18 -21.19 -5.98 10.22
CA CYS A 18 -22.55 -5.48 10.06
C CYS A 18 -23.03 -5.68 8.62
N LEU A 19 -24.34 -5.68 8.41
CA LEU A 19 -24.93 -5.91 7.08
C LEU A 19 -24.48 -4.87 6.04
N GLU A 20 -24.34 -3.60 6.44
CA GLU A 20 -23.88 -2.54 5.53
C GLU A 20 -22.40 -2.72 5.10
N CYS A 21 -21.55 -3.23 6.01
CA CYS A 21 -20.18 -3.60 5.66
C CYS A 21 -20.13 -4.85 4.79
N LEU A 22 -21.04 -5.81 5.00
CA LEU A 22 -21.14 -7.04 4.23
C LEU A 22 -21.46 -6.77 2.76
N ASP A 23 -22.31 -5.78 2.46
CA ASP A 23 -22.68 -5.41 1.08
C ASP A 23 -21.47 -4.98 0.20
N SER A 24 -20.38 -4.55 0.83
CA SER A 24 -19.14 -4.16 0.15
C SER A 24 -17.94 -5.01 0.53
N ALA A 25 -18.14 -6.08 1.33
CA ALA A 25 -17.06 -6.94 1.77
C ALA A 25 -16.51 -7.76 0.59
N ILE A 26 -15.19 -7.85 0.50
CA ILE A 26 -14.52 -8.69 -0.51
C ILE A 26 -14.18 -10.02 0.16
N MET A 27 -14.79 -11.10 -0.33
CA MET A 27 -14.73 -12.41 0.32
C MET A 27 -13.62 -13.29 -0.22
N ASP A 28 -13.21 -13.09 -1.48
CA ASP A 28 -12.18 -13.89 -2.12
C ASP A 28 -11.27 -13.10 -3.07
N THR A 29 -10.19 -13.75 -3.49
CA THR A 29 -9.16 -13.17 -4.36
C THR A 29 -9.69 -12.75 -5.73
N HIS A 30 -10.68 -13.47 -6.28
CA HIS A 30 -11.26 -13.16 -7.57
C HIS A 30 -12.10 -11.88 -7.49
N GLU A 31 -12.92 -11.73 -6.45
CA GLU A 31 -13.66 -10.50 -6.16
C GLU A 31 -12.75 -9.29 -5.94
N CYS A 32 -11.53 -9.50 -5.46
CA CYS A 32 -10.56 -8.42 -5.25
C CYS A 32 -9.87 -7.93 -6.53
N GLN A 33 -9.92 -8.68 -7.64
CA GLN A 33 -9.19 -8.34 -8.86
C GLN A 33 -9.54 -6.97 -9.45
N PRO A 34 -10.83 -6.57 -9.56
CA PRO A 34 -11.16 -5.22 -10.04
C PRO A 34 -10.54 -4.12 -9.19
N LEU A 35 -10.55 -4.29 -7.86
CA LEU A 35 -9.93 -3.34 -6.93
C LEU A 35 -8.40 -3.31 -7.10
N TYR A 36 -7.77 -4.45 -7.35
CA TYR A 36 -6.34 -4.51 -7.64
C TYR A 36 -5.97 -3.72 -8.89
N LEU A 37 -6.73 -3.86 -9.96
CA LEU A 37 -6.55 -3.07 -11.19
C LEU A 37 -6.74 -1.57 -10.94
N GLU A 38 -7.77 -1.18 -10.17
CA GLU A 38 -7.98 0.22 -9.79
C GLU A 38 -6.78 0.80 -9.01
N ILE A 39 -6.16 0.01 -8.12
CA ILE A 39 -4.96 0.43 -7.38
C ILE A 39 -3.76 0.54 -8.33
N GLN A 40 -3.57 -0.39 -9.26
CA GLN A 40 -2.50 -0.30 -10.26
C GLN A 40 -2.66 0.96 -11.12
N GLU A 41 -3.87 1.28 -11.57
CA GLU A 41 -4.19 2.51 -12.30
C GLU A 41 -3.93 3.77 -11.45
N PHE A 42 -4.26 3.75 -10.17
CA PHE A 42 -3.95 4.84 -9.24
C PHE A 42 -2.44 5.10 -9.15
N TYR A 43 -1.63 4.05 -8.98
CA TYR A 43 -0.17 4.15 -8.95
C TYR A 43 0.41 4.61 -10.29
N GLU A 44 -0.12 4.12 -11.41
CA GLU A 44 0.28 4.58 -12.73
C GLU A 44 -0.05 6.07 -12.94
N GLY A 45 -1.20 6.54 -12.46
CA GLY A 45 -1.59 7.95 -12.47
C GLY A 45 -0.67 8.85 -11.62
N LEU A 46 -0.02 8.30 -10.59
CA LEU A 46 1.03 8.97 -9.82
C LEU A 46 2.43 8.87 -10.46
N ASN A 47 2.51 8.30 -11.66
CA ASN A 47 3.76 8.03 -12.38
C ASN A 47 4.70 7.08 -11.60
N MET A 48 4.08 6.14 -10.86
CA MET A 48 4.69 5.14 -9.99
C MET A 48 4.25 3.72 -10.41
N LYS A 49 4.22 3.46 -11.71
CA LYS A 49 3.79 2.18 -12.25
C LYS A 49 4.61 1.01 -11.67
N VAL A 50 3.91 -0.02 -11.19
CA VAL A 50 4.50 -1.27 -10.72
C VAL A 50 4.56 -2.25 -11.89
N GLU A 51 5.76 -2.44 -12.46
CA GLU A 51 5.95 -3.27 -13.66
C GLU A 51 5.88 -4.78 -13.37
N GLN A 52 6.21 -5.18 -12.13
CA GLN A 52 6.11 -6.59 -11.74
C GLN A 52 4.63 -6.98 -11.57
N GLN A 53 4.24 -8.13 -12.13
CA GLN A 53 2.97 -8.76 -11.78
C GLN A 53 3.10 -9.40 -10.40
N ILE A 54 2.55 -8.74 -9.39
CA ILE A 54 2.56 -9.24 -8.01
C ILE A 54 1.28 -10.05 -7.78
N PRO A 55 1.37 -11.32 -7.34
CA PRO A 55 0.22 -12.08 -6.89
C PRO A 55 -0.47 -11.41 -5.70
N LEU A 56 -1.79 -11.22 -5.79
CA LEU A 56 -2.64 -10.78 -4.68
C LEU A 56 -3.43 -11.98 -4.14
N LEU A 57 -3.42 -12.19 -2.83
CA LEU A 57 -4.17 -13.26 -2.18
C LEU A 57 -4.96 -12.74 -0.99
N LEU A 58 -6.26 -13.05 -0.95
CA LEU A 58 -7.08 -12.87 0.24
C LEU A 58 -6.96 -14.11 1.13
N VAL A 59 -6.61 -13.89 2.39
CA VAL A 59 -6.24 -14.95 3.33
C VAL A 59 -6.94 -14.79 4.68
N GLU A 60 -7.04 -15.88 5.42
CA GLU A 60 -7.50 -15.89 6.80
C GLU A 60 -6.44 -15.30 7.74
N ARG A 61 -6.89 -14.88 8.93
CA ARG A 61 -6.02 -14.29 9.97
C ARG A 61 -4.85 -15.20 10.35
N GLN A 62 -5.09 -16.51 10.44
CA GLN A 62 -4.04 -17.46 10.79
C GLN A 62 -2.94 -17.49 9.73
N ALA A 63 -3.30 -17.61 8.46
CA ALA A 63 -2.34 -17.62 7.35
C ALA A 63 -1.55 -16.29 7.26
N LEU A 64 -2.21 -15.16 7.53
CA LEU A 64 -1.53 -13.85 7.57
C LEU A 64 -0.49 -13.79 8.70
N ASN A 65 -0.84 -14.25 9.91
CA ASN A 65 0.08 -14.30 11.04
C ASN A 65 1.26 -15.26 10.79
N GLU A 66 1.01 -16.44 10.21
CA GLU A 66 2.05 -17.40 9.84
C GLU A 66 3.02 -16.81 8.80
N ALA A 67 2.50 -16.07 7.81
CA ALA A 67 3.33 -15.39 6.82
C ALA A 67 4.19 -14.28 7.45
N MET A 68 3.65 -13.54 8.43
CA MET A 68 4.41 -12.53 9.17
C MET A 68 5.57 -13.11 9.96
N GLU A 69 5.39 -14.27 10.61
CA GLU A 69 6.47 -14.93 11.37
C GLU A 69 7.64 -15.36 10.46
N GLY A 70 7.37 -15.61 9.18
CA GLY A 70 8.37 -15.95 8.17
C GLY A 70 9.14 -14.75 7.61
N GLU A 71 8.61 -13.52 7.72
CA GLU A 71 9.21 -12.33 7.14
C GLU A 71 10.29 -11.74 8.08
N LYS A 72 11.57 -11.91 7.69
CA LYS A 72 12.73 -11.50 8.50
C LYS A 72 12.92 -9.97 8.61
N ASN A 73 12.19 -9.18 7.83
CA ASN A 73 12.33 -7.73 7.72
C ASN A 73 11.08 -6.93 8.16
N GLY A 74 10.05 -7.59 8.70
CA GLY A 74 8.79 -6.93 9.08
C GLY A 74 8.92 -6.15 10.40
N HIS A 75 8.69 -4.84 10.37
CA HIS A 75 8.63 -3.96 11.56
C HIS A 75 7.17 -3.73 12.00
N HIS A 76 6.46 -4.79 12.37
CA HIS A 76 5.02 -4.69 12.68
C HIS A 76 4.76 -4.46 14.17
N HIS A 77 4.06 -3.37 14.50
CA HIS A 77 3.65 -3.06 15.87
C HIS A 77 2.20 -2.55 16.00
N LEU A 78 1.27 -3.10 15.21
CA LEU A 78 -0.19 -2.95 15.41
C LEU A 78 -0.79 -4.26 15.97
N PRO A 79 -1.81 -4.21 16.84
CA PRO A 79 -2.40 -5.41 17.45
C PRO A 79 -3.17 -6.31 16.46
N GLU A 80 -3.43 -5.87 15.22
CA GLU A 80 -3.97 -6.74 14.17
C GLU A 80 -3.47 -6.30 12.77
N THR A 81 -2.48 -7.00 12.23
CA THR A 81 -2.08 -6.87 10.82
C THR A 81 -3.23 -7.31 9.90
N ARG A 82 -3.48 -6.54 8.84
CA ARG A 82 -4.58 -6.79 7.88
C ARG A 82 -4.10 -6.91 6.44
N GLY A 83 -2.84 -6.60 6.17
CA GLY A 83 -2.15 -6.75 4.89
C GLY A 83 -0.68 -7.08 5.11
N LEU A 84 -0.04 -7.72 4.13
CA LEU A 84 1.39 -8.04 4.17
C LEU A 84 1.98 -8.08 2.75
N CYS A 85 3.05 -7.34 2.53
CA CYS A 85 3.85 -7.38 1.30
C CYS A 85 5.08 -8.27 1.48
N LEU A 86 5.11 -9.43 0.83
CA LEU A 86 6.22 -10.39 0.91
C LEU A 86 7.29 -10.09 -0.14
N SER A 87 8.58 -10.20 0.23
CA SER A 87 9.68 -10.00 -0.72
C SER A 87 10.90 -10.88 -0.44
N GLU A 88 11.64 -11.22 -1.51
CA GLU A 88 12.93 -11.92 -1.44
C GLU A 88 14.08 -10.95 -1.70
N GLU A 89 15.12 -10.98 -0.86
CA GLU A 89 16.30 -10.13 -0.97
C GLU A 89 17.58 -10.96 -1.15
N GLN A 90 18.33 -10.72 -2.23
CA GLN A 90 19.65 -11.31 -2.45
C GLN A 90 20.75 -10.26 -2.29
N THR A 91 21.65 -10.48 -1.32
CA THR A 91 22.87 -9.66 -1.11
C THR A 91 24.10 -10.56 -1.25
N ILE A 92 25.06 -10.17 -2.10
CA ILE A 92 26.34 -10.90 -2.26
C ILE A 92 27.49 -9.94 -2.01
N SER A 93 28.37 -10.30 -1.07
CA SER A 93 29.65 -9.64 -0.82
C SER A 93 30.76 -10.26 -1.69
N THR A 94 31.61 -9.44 -2.31
CA THR A 94 32.80 -9.91 -3.05
C THR A 94 34.11 -9.53 -2.37
N ILE A 95 35.15 -10.32 -2.60
CA ILE A 95 36.50 -10.15 -2.04
C ILE A 95 37.35 -9.36 -3.04
N LEU A 96 37.76 -8.15 -2.65
CA LEU A 96 38.52 -7.23 -3.53
C LEU A 96 40.01 -7.59 -3.66
N ARG A 97 40.61 -8.24 -2.66
CA ARG A 97 42.05 -8.54 -2.64
C ARG A 97 42.37 -9.93 -2.12
N ARG A 98 43.36 -10.57 -2.74
CA ARG A 98 43.94 -11.84 -2.29
C ARG A 98 44.51 -11.68 -0.88
N PRO A 99 44.19 -12.57 0.08
CA PRO A 99 44.73 -12.48 1.44
C PRO A 99 46.26 -12.55 1.45
N ARG A 100 46.91 -11.70 2.27
CA ARG A 100 48.36 -11.78 2.50
C ARG A 100 48.65 -12.89 3.51
N ILE A 101 49.46 -13.86 3.11
CA ILE A 101 49.93 -14.96 3.95
C ILE A 101 51.28 -14.54 4.55
N GLY A 102 51.38 -14.44 5.87
CA GLY A 102 52.65 -14.17 6.53
C GLY A 102 53.41 -15.44 6.93
N ALA A 103 54.60 -15.26 7.49
CA ALA A 103 55.44 -16.36 7.96
C ALA A 103 54.67 -17.23 8.98
N GLY A 104 54.51 -18.53 8.67
CA GLY A 104 53.72 -19.48 9.46
C GLY A 104 52.37 -19.88 8.87
N ASN A 105 52.11 -19.65 7.58
CA ASN A 105 50.87 -20.04 6.87
C ASN A 105 49.58 -19.45 7.47
N ARG A 106 49.66 -18.31 8.16
CA ARG A 106 48.48 -17.63 8.71
C ARG A 106 48.05 -16.48 7.79
N ILE A 107 46.74 -16.39 7.54
CA ILE A 107 46.11 -15.28 6.82
C ILE A 107 46.14 -14.07 7.76
N ILE A 108 46.81 -12.99 7.35
CA ILE A 108 47.02 -11.81 8.21
C ILE A 108 46.04 -10.68 7.86
N ASP A 109 45.61 -10.60 6.60
CA ASP A 109 44.90 -9.41 6.10
C ASP A 109 43.88 -9.80 5.03
N MET A 110 42.60 -9.81 5.40
CA MET A 110 41.46 -10.05 4.50
C MET A 110 40.68 -8.74 4.37
N PHE A 111 40.89 -8.00 3.28
CA PHE A 111 40.13 -6.80 2.98
C PHE A 111 38.83 -7.17 2.24
N THR A 112 37.74 -7.27 2.98
CA THR A 112 36.38 -7.25 2.43
C THR A 112 35.88 -5.81 2.44
N GLU A 113 35.56 -5.22 1.27
CA GLU A 113 34.58 -4.13 1.25
C GLU A 113 33.23 -4.71 0.78
N PRO A 114 32.11 -4.19 1.30
CA PRO A 114 30.81 -4.50 0.74
C PRO A 114 30.71 -3.87 -0.65
N TYR A 115 31.09 -4.61 -1.70
CA TYR A 115 30.55 -4.33 -3.04
C TYR A 115 29.07 -4.70 -2.98
N ARG A 116 28.21 -3.70 -2.74
CA ARG A 116 26.77 -3.90 -2.75
C ARG A 116 26.36 -4.18 -4.19
N LEU A 117 26.12 -5.46 -4.52
CA LEU A 117 25.26 -5.77 -5.64
C LEU A 117 23.96 -4.97 -5.48
N ILE A 118 23.47 -4.42 -6.59
CA ILE A 118 22.17 -3.74 -6.64
C ILE A 118 21.16 -4.66 -5.96
N ARG A 119 20.52 -4.18 -4.89
CA ARG A 119 19.46 -4.89 -4.18
C ARG A 119 18.40 -5.24 -5.20
N ARG A 120 18.32 -6.50 -5.60
CA ARG A 120 17.23 -7.02 -6.42
C ARG A 120 16.24 -7.61 -5.44
N CYS A 121 15.21 -6.84 -5.11
CA CYS A 121 14.05 -7.34 -4.41
C CYS A 121 13.04 -7.79 -5.45
N GLU A 122 12.56 -9.02 -5.33
CA GLU A 122 11.35 -9.47 -6.01
C GLU A 122 10.22 -9.49 -4.98
N VAL A 123 9.10 -8.84 -5.30
CA VAL A 123 7.92 -8.89 -4.44
C VAL A 123 7.17 -10.16 -4.78
N THR A 124 7.04 -11.07 -3.82
CA THR A 124 6.53 -12.43 -4.08
C THR A 124 5.01 -12.49 -4.04
N ALA A 125 4.37 -11.76 -3.12
CA ALA A 125 2.92 -11.62 -3.05
C ALA A 125 2.51 -10.43 -2.17
N ILE A 126 1.29 -9.94 -2.37
CA ILE A 126 0.56 -9.12 -1.40
C ILE A 126 -0.55 -9.99 -0.81
N LEU A 127 -0.59 -10.10 0.50
CA LEU A 127 -1.63 -10.80 1.25
C LEU A 127 -2.55 -9.77 1.91
N ILE A 128 -3.86 -10.00 1.87
CA ILE A 128 -4.84 -9.16 2.58
C ILE A 128 -5.82 -10.04 3.33
N LEU A 129 -6.19 -9.63 4.54
CA LEU A 129 -7.22 -10.30 5.32
C LEU A 129 -8.57 -10.24 4.60
N PHE A 130 -9.21 -11.39 4.38
CA PHE A 130 -10.50 -11.48 3.68
C PHE A 130 -11.67 -10.87 4.50
N GLY A 131 -12.80 -10.62 3.84
CA GLY A 131 -14.03 -10.17 4.49
C GLY A 131 -13.94 -8.74 5.03
N LEU A 132 -13.09 -7.91 4.44
CA LEU A 132 -13.02 -6.48 4.75
C LEU A 132 -13.86 -5.67 3.72
N PRO A 133 -14.52 -4.57 4.14
CA PRO A 133 -15.20 -3.67 3.21
C PRO A 133 -14.25 -3.15 2.13
N ARG A 134 -14.74 -2.99 0.90
CA ARG A 134 -13.95 -2.59 -0.28
C ARG A 134 -13.01 -1.41 -0.02
N LEU A 135 -13.50 -0.36 0.65
CA LEU A 135 -12.66 0.82 0.95
C LEU A 135 -11.52 0.51 1.92
N LEU A 136 -11.74 -0.35 2.91
CA LEU A 136 -10.68 -0.78 3.82
C LEU A 136 -9.68 -1.69 3.11
N THR A 137 -10.16 -2.65 2.31
CA THR A 137 -9.32 -3.51 1.49
C THR A 137 -8.46 -2.68 0.55
N GLY A 138 -9.04 -1.65 -0.08
CA GLY A 138 -8.33 -0.80 -1.03
C GLY A 138 -7.31 0.11 -0.36
N SER A 139 -7.59 0.66 0.83
CA SER A 139 -6.60 1.43 1.58
C SER A 139 -5.42 0.57 2.03
N ILE A 140 -5.68 -0.67 2.49
CA ILE A 140 -4.64 -1.64 2.84
C ILE A 140 -3.83 -2.00 1.58
N LEU A 141 -4.50 -2.30 0.47
CA LEU A 141 -3.81 -2.64 -0.77
C LEU A 141 -2.96 -1.48 -1.31
N ALA A 142 -3.44 -0.24 -1.22
CA ALA A 142 -2.66 0.95 -1.55
C ALA A 142 -1.42 1.05 -0.66
N HIS A 143 -1.54 0.77 0.63
CA HIS A 143 -0.43 0.74 1.58
C HIS A 143 0.60 -0.34 1.20
N GLU A 144 0.18 -1.60 1.04
CA GLU A 144 1.08 -2.72 0.70
C GLU A 144 1.74 -2.55 -0.68
N MET A 145 1.02 -1.95 -1.63
CA MET A 145 1.56 -1.60 -2.95
C MET A 145 2.68 -0.56 -2.85
N MET A 146 2.65 0.33 -1.85
CA MET A 146 3.72 1.29 -1.63
C MET A 146 5.00 0.59 -1.16
N HIS A 147 4.90 -0.35 -0.22
CA HIS A 147 6.04 -1.19 0.17
C HIS A 147 6.62 -1.92 -1.05
N ALA A 148 5.76 -2.51 -1.88
CA ALA A 148 6.19 -3.19 -3.10
C ALA A 148 6.93 -2.24 -4.04
N TRP A 149 6.37 -1.05 -4.28
CA TRP A 149 6.96 -0.05 -5.16
C TRP A 149 8.32 0.45 -4.65
N LEU A 150 8.45 0.76 -3.36
CA LEU A 150 9.72 1.19 -2.74
C LEU A 150 10.81 0.14 -2.93
N ARG A 151 10.48 -1.13 -2.69
CA ARG A 151 11.40 -2.27 -2.85
C ARG A 151 11.84 -2.44 -4.30
N LEU A 152 10.89 -2.41 -5.24
CA LEU A 152 11.17 -2.55 -6.68
C LEU A 152 11.90 -1.34 -7.28
N ALA A 153 11.65 -0.13 -6.78
CA ALA A 153 12.36 1.08 -7.18
C ALA A 153 13.78 1.16 -6.59
N GLY A 154 14.15 0.23 -5.70
CA GLY A 154 15.50 0.12 -5.13
C GLY A 154 15.78 1.17 -4.05
N TYR A 155 14.78 1.51 -3.23
CA TYR A 155 15.00 2.35 -2.05
C TYR A 155 15.91 1.63 -1.05
N PRO A 156 16.73 2.39 -0.29
CA PRO A 156 17.50 1.82 0.82
C PRO A 156 16.54 1.31 1.91
N ASN A 157 17.09 0.61 2.91
CA ASN A 157 16.32 0.30 4.11
C ASN A 157 16.01 1.61 4.83
N LEU A 158 14.74 1.95 4.91
CA LEU A 158 14.23 3.14 5.56
C LEU A 158 13.96 2.84 7.04
N SER A 159 13.92 3.87 7.86
CA SER A 159 13.41 3.71 9.22
C SER A 159 11.89 3.49 9.18
N PRO A 160 11.31 2.76 10.16
CA PRO A 160 9.88 2.41 10.14
C PRO A 160 8.96 3.63 10.05
N ASP A 161 9.30 4.74 10.70
CA ASP A 161 8.53 5.99 10.63
C ASP A 161 8.47 6.59 9.22
N VAL A 162 9.53 6.44 8.43
CA VAL A 162 9.59 6.94 7.05
C VAL A 162 8.88 5.98 6.10
N GLU A 163 9.15 4.68 6.22
CA GLU A 163 8.54 3.65 5.37
C GLU A 163 7.03 3.55 5.60
N GLU A 164 6.60 3.31 6.83
CA GLU A 164 5.17 3.20 7.17
C GLU A 164 4.45 4.54 6.96
N GLY A 165 5.13 5.65 7.24
CA GLY A 165 4.59 6.99 7.04
C GLY A 165 4.23 7.28 5.60
N ILE A 166 5.15 7.03 4.65
CA ILE A 166 4.84 7.25 3.23
C ILE A 166 3.81 6.22 2.72
N CYS A 167 3.83 4.98 3.20
CA CYS A 167 2.81 3.99 2.85
C CYS A 167 1.40 4.41 3.32
N GLN A 168 1.29 5.00 4.52
CA GLN A 168 0.03 5.59 5.01
C GLN A 168 -0.42 6.80 4.17
N VAL A 169 0.51 7.63 3.69
CA VAL A 169 0.17 8.74 2.79
C VAL A 169 -0.49 8.24 1.50
N LEU A 170 0.02 7.19 0.88
CA LEU A 170 -0.58 6.63 -0.34
C LEU A 170 -1.95 5.99 -0.06
N ALA A 171 -2.12 5.33 1.09
CA ALA A 171 -3.42 4.81 1.52
C ALA A 171 -4.46 5.93 1.72
N HIS A 172 -4.05 7.02 2.36
CA HIS A 172 -4.88 8.21 2.60
C HIS A 172 -5.26 8.90 1.28
N MET A 173 -4.29 9.15 0.38
CA MET A 173 -4.54 9.74 -0.93
C MET A 173 -5.51 8.90 -1.77
N TRP A 174 -5.40 7.57 -1.72
CA TRP A 174 -6.34 6.70 -2.42
C TRP A 174 -7.76 6.83 -1.83
N LEU A 175 -7.92 6.80 -0.50
CA LEU A 175 -9.21 6.99 0.16
C LEU A 175 -9.84 8.34 -0.19
N GLU A 176 -9.08 9.43 -0.18
CA GLU A 176 -9.56 10.76 -0.60
C GLU A 176 -10.06 10.76 -2.05
N SER A 177 -9.32 10.13 -2.96
CA SER A 177 -9.74 10.01 -4.37
C SER A 177 -11.09 9.30 -4.49
N GLU A 178 -11.34 8.31 -3.63
CA GLU A 178 -12.58 7.55 -3.61
C GLU A 178 -13.75 8.37 -3.04
N ILE A 179 -13.52 9.17 -2.00
CA ILE A 179 -14.55 10.04 -1.41
C ILE A 179 -14.94 11.15 -2.40
N VAL A 180 -13.96 11.74 -3.10
CA VAL A 180 -14.18 12.80 -4.10
C VAL A 180 -14.92 12.26 -5.32
N ALA A 181 -14.50 11.12 -5.87
CA ALA A 181 -15.16 10.49 -7.02
C ALA A 181 -16.64 10.14 -6.71
N GLY A 182 -16.96 9.76 -5.47
CA GLY A 182 -18.33 9.52 -5.01
C GLY A 182 -19.20 10.78 -4.94
N SER A 183 -18.59 11.95 -4.84
CA SER A 183 -19.29 13.25 -4.70
C SER A 183 -19.58 13.93 -6.05
N GLY A 184 -18.99 13.45 -7.16
CA GLY A 184 -18.95 14.11 -8.47
C GLY A 184 -20.13 13.87 -9.44
N SER A 185 -21.25 13.27 -9.03
CA SER A 185 -22.41 13.02 -9.93
C SER A 185 -23.63 13.94 -9.68
N GLY A 186 -23.43 15.12 -9.09
CA GLY A 186 -24.51 15.99 -8.61
C GLY A 186 -24.57 17.42 -9.16
N SER A 187 -23.78 17.80 -10.17
CA SER A 187 -23.85 19.15 -10.76
C SER A 187 -23.93 19.12 -12.28
N GLY A 188 -25.10 18.68 -12.76
CA GLY A 188 -25.51 18.85 -14.16
C GLY A 188 -25.87 20.31 -14.40
N GLY A 189 -24.88 21.13 -14.74
CA GLY A 189 -25.11 22.46 -15.29
C GLY A 189 -25.80 22.35 -16.64
N ASN A 190 -27.03 22.85 -16.74
CA ASN A 190 -27.75 23.03 -17.99
C ASN A 190 -26.90 23.84 -18.97
N VAL A 191 -26.46 23.20 -20.04
CA VAL A 191 -26.08 23.88 -21.29
C VAL A 191 -26.63 23.07 -22.44
N ALA A 192 -27.68 23.63 -23.05
CA ALA A 192 -28.21 23.16 -24.32
C ALA A 192 -27.19 23.44 -25.43
N SER A 193 -26.97 22.48 -26.34
CA SER A 193 -26.87 22.71 -27.80
C SER A 193 -26.66 21.41 -28.60
N THR A 194 -27.63 21.16 -29.48
CA THR A 194 -27.58 20.64 -30.87
C THR A 194 -26.69 19.44 -31.28
N SER A 195 -27.36 18.53 -32.00
CA SER A 195 -26.92 17.28 -32.64
C SER A 195 -25.80 17.38 -33.69
N SER A 196 -24.93 16.36 -33.76
CA SER A 196 -24.64 15.56 -34.99
C SER A 196 -23.69 14.39 -34.72
N THR A 197 -23.81 13.34 -35.53
CA THR A 197 -23.28 11.97 -35.44
C THR A 197 -21.80 11.80 -35.81
N SER A 198 -21.04 10.92 -35.13
CA SER A 198 -20.45 9.66 -35.67
C SER A 198 -19.20 9.13 -34.93
N SER A 199 -19.11 7.79 -34.88
CA SER A 199 -17.96 6.88 -34.68
C SER A 199 -17.21 6.78 -33.34
N SER A 200 -17.51 5.66 -32.65
CA SER A 200 -16.60 4.69 -32.02
C SER A 200 -15.24 5.16 -31.48
N SER A 201 -15.16 5.23 -30.15
CA SER A 201 -14.08 4.58 -29.40
C SER A 201 -14.71 4.10 -28.09
N GLY A 202 -14.63 2.79 -27.83
CA GLY A 202 -15.13 2.20 -26.60
C GLY A 202 -14.24 2.66 -25.45
N SER A 203 -14.63 3.74 -24.77
CA SER A 203 -14.12 4.02 -23.44
C SER A 203 -14.77 3.01 -22.51
N THR A 204 -13.98 2.05 -22.02
CA THR A 204 -14.34 1.28 -20.84
C THR A 204 -14.28 2.22 -19.65
N SER A 205 -15.28 3.11 -19.53
CA SER A 205 -15.58 3.75 -18.26
C SER A 205 -16.12 2.65 -17.36
N SER A 206 -15.25 2.14 -16.49
CA SER A 206 -15.67 1.36 -15.33
C SER A 206 -16.78 2.16 -14.66
N LYS A 207 -18.03 1.74 -14.85
CA LYS A 207 -19.20 2.39 -14.28
C LYS A 207 -19.10 2.25 -12.76
N LYS A 208 -18.35 3.14 -12.10
CA LYS A 208 -18.45 3.37 -10.67
C LYS A 208 -19.92 3.72 -10.43
N GLY A 209 -20.66 2.78 -9.88
CA GLY A 209 -22.04 2.99 -9.47
C GLY A 209 -22.11 4.18 -8.51
N LYS A 210 -23.30 4.77 -8.34
CA LYS A 210 -23.50 5.79 -7.30
C LYS A 210 -23.12 5.18 -5.95
N ARG A 211 -22.05 5.69 -5.35
CA ARG A 211 -21.60 5.28 -4.01
C ARG A 211 -22.66 5.64 -3.00
N SER A 212 -22.89 4.73 -2.05
CA SER A 212 -23.89 4.95 -1.00
C SER A 212 -23.42 6.03 -0.01
N GLU A 213 -24.35 6.70 0.67
CA GLU A 213 -24.01 7.62 1.77
C GLU A 213 -23.22 6.90 2.88
N PHE A 214 -23.51 5.61 3.08
CA PHE A 214 -22.78 4.74 3.99
C PHE A 214 -21.31 4.59 3.57
N GLU A 215 -21.02 4.27 2.30
CA GLU A 215 -19.63 4.18 1.81
C GLU A 215 -18.88 5.49 1.98
N LYS A 216 -19.54 6.64 1.79
CA LYS A 216 -18.91 7.94 2.03
C LYS A 216 -18.51 8.12 3.49
N LYS A 217 -19.43 7.86 4.43
CA LYS A 217 -19.15 7.91 5.87
C LYS A 217 -18.06 6.91 6.28
N LEU A 218 -18.06 5.74 5.65
CA LEU A 218 -17.07 4.70 5.90
C LEU A 218 -15.67 5.13 5.42
N GLY A 219 -15.58 5.76 4.24
CA GLY A 219 -14.36 6.37 3.74
C GLY A 219 -13.84 7.46 4.68
N GLU A 220 -14.69 8.43 5.05
CA GLU A 220 -14.35 9.48 6.02
C GLU A 220 -13.87 8.87 7.35
N PHE A 221 -14.50 7.79 7.82
CA PHE A 221 -14.09 7.10 9.03
C PHE A 221 -12.68 6.47 8.93
N PHE A 222 -12.32 5.86 7.80
CA PHE A 222 -10.98 5.31 7.61
C PHE A 222 -9.93 6.39 7.42
N THR A 223 -10.24 7.48 6.71
CA THR A 223 -9.37 8.66 6.61
C THR A 223 -9.05 9.22 7.99
N ASN A 224 -10.07 9.42 8.83
CA ASN A 224 -9.88 9.89 10.21
C ASN A 224 -9.03 8.92 11.06
N GLN A 225 -9.14 7.60 10.84
CA GLN A 225 -8.30 6.63 11.56
C GLN A 225 -6.82 6.80 11.24
N ILE A 226 -6.45 7.04 9.98
CA ILE A 226 -5.05 7.30 9.60
C ILE A 226 -4.58 8.61 10.21
N GLU A 227 -5.38 9.67 10.11
CA GLU A 227 -5.01 11.01 10.60
C GLU A 227 -4.83 11.09 12.12
N SER A 228 -5.67 10.36 12.86
CA SER A 228 -5.68 10.34 14.33
C SER A 228 -4.86 9.22 14.95
N ASP A 229 -4.16 8.41 14.16
CA ASP A 229 -3.29 7.35 14.67
C ASP A 229 -2.20 7.96 15.58
N THR A 230 -2.05 7.38 16.77
CA THR A 230 -1.14 7.87 17.83
C THR A 230 0.19 7.12 17.87
N SER A 231 0.36 6.10 17.02
CA SER A 231 1.60 5.35 16.92
C SER A 231 2.72 6.20 16.32
N ALA A 232 3.96 5.93 16.74
CA ALA A 232 5.12 6.66 16.24
C ALA A 232 5.39 6.35 14.76
N ALA A 233 5.38 5.08 14.36
CA ALA A 233 5.71 4.71 12.99
C ALA A 233 4.59 5.07 11.99
N TYR A 234 3.34 4.67 12.27
CA TYR A 234 2.24 4.89 11.35
C TYR A 234 1.63 6.29 11.50
N GLY A 235 1.36 6.73 12.74
CA GLY A 235 0.72 8.01 13.02
C GLY A 235 1.63 9.22 12.83
N ASP A 236 2.72 9.31 13.60
CA ASP A 236 3.68 10.42 13.46
C ASP A 236 4.35 10.40 12.07
N GLY A 237 4.72 9.21 11.59
CA GLY A 237 5.25 9.00 10.24
C GLY A 237 4.29 9.50 9.15
N PHE A 238 3.01 9.17 9.23
CA PHE A 238 1.99 9.71 8.32
C PHE A 238 1.93 11.24 8.37
N ARG A 239 1.87 11.83 9.58
CA ARG A 239 1.80 13.30 9.71
C ARG A 239 3.00 13.99 9.08
N ALA A 240 4.21 13.49 9.34
CA ALA A 240 5.44 14.02 8.75
C ALA A 240 5.46 13.85 7.23
N GLY A 241 5.12 12.65 6.73
CA GLY A 241 5.08 12.35 5.31
C GLY A 241 4.02 13.16 4.56
N ASN A 242 2.81 13.27 5.11
CA ASN A 242 1.73 14.04 4.52
C ASN A 242 2.07 15.53 4.47
N GLN A 243 2.66 16.07 5.54
CA GLN A 243 3.15 17.44 5.55
C GLN A 243 4.22 17.68 4.46
N ALA A 244 5.15 16.75 4.29
CA ALA A 244 6.16 16.82 3.24
C ALA A 244 5.53 16.78 1.83
N VAL A 245 4.59 15.86 1.59
CA VAL A 245 3.90 15.73 0.30
C VAL A 245 3.06 16.96 -0.02
N ILE A 246 2.35 17.54 0.95
CA ILE A 246 1.60 18.79 0.77
C ILE A 246 2.54 19.95 0.43
N LYS A 247 3.70 20.04 1.09
CA LYS A 247 4.64 21.16 0.93
C LYS A 247 5.48 21.07 -0.35
N TYR A 248 5.93 19.87 -0.72
CA TYR A 248 6.93 19.65 -1.77
C TYR A 248 6.43 18.84 -2.96
N GLY A 249 5.24 18.24 -2.86
CA GLY A 249 4.72 17.26 -3.81
C GLY A 249 5.27 15.86 -3.55
N LEU A 250 4.51 14.85 -3.99
CA LEU A 250 4.84 13.43 -3.80
C LEU A 250 6.20 13.08 -4.43
N ARG A 251 6.41 13.48 -5.70
CA ARG A 251 7.64 13.14 -6.44
C ARG A 251 8.89 13.66 -5.75
N THR A 252 8.92 14.94 -5.39
CA THR A 252 10.05 15.57 -4.70
C THR A 252 10.31 14.92 -3.35
N THR A 253 9.25 14.59 -2.61
CA THR A 253 9.34 13.91 -1.31
C THR A 253 9.99 12.54 -1.45
N LEU A 254 9.53 11.75 -2.43
CA LEU A 254 10.09 10.43 -2.73
C LEU A 254 11.55 10.49 -3.19
N ASP A 255 11.89 11.41 -4.09
CA ASP A 255 13.28 11.62 -4.55
C ASP A 255 14.19 12.03 -3.37
N HIS A 256 13.70 12.83 -2.43
CA HIS A 256 14.43 13.16 -1.20
C HIS A 256 14.63 11.93 -0.30
N ILE A 257 13.56 11.19 0.01
CA ILE A 257 13.63 9.95 0.82
C ILE A 257 14.63 8.97 0.21
N ARG A 258 14.67 8.84 -1.12
CA ARG A 258 15.62 7.98 -1.81
C ARG A 258 17.08 8.36 -1.54
N LEU A 259 17.36 9.66 -1.43
CA LEU A 259 18.71 10.19 -1.25
C LEU A 259 19.15 10.22 0.21
N THR A 260 18.23 10.56 1.13
CA THR A 260 18.56 10.85 2.54
C THR A 260 18.06 9.80 3.51
N GLY A 261 17.06 9.00 3.11
CA GLY A 261 16.37 8.05 3.99
C GLY A 261 15.37 8.70 4.95
N THR A 262 15.10 10.01 4.84
CA THR A 262 14.22 10.77 5.74
C THR A 262 13.19 11.60 4.98
N PHE A 263 12.16 12.10 5.65
CA PHE A 263 11.28 13.12 5.06
C PHE A 263 12.00 14.47 4.92
N PRO A 264 11.68 15.27 3.89
CA PRO A 264 12.19 16.64 3.76
C PRO A 264 11.53 17.58 4.79
N CYS A 265 12.34 18.38 5.48
CA CYS A 265 11.89 19.42 6.43
C CYS A 265 11.49 20.71 5.71
#